data_AF-A0AA50FXZ5-F1
#
_entry.id   AF-A0AA50FXZ5-F1
#
_cell.length_a   1.000
_cell.length_b   1.000
_cell.length_c   1.000
_cell.angle_alpha   90.00
_cell.angle_beta   90.00
_cell.angle_gamma   90.00
#
_symmetry.space_group_name_H-M   'P 1'
#
loop_
_entity.id
_entity.type
_entity.pdbx_description
1 polymer ?
#
loop_
_entity_poly.entity_id
_entity_poly.type
_entity_poly.pdbx_seq_one_letter_code
_entity_poly.pdbx_strand_id
1 'polypeptide(L)'
;RLHAWGNSLKEAFEQCGMAMYAYMTEMDYVQIKEVHTIEANADDMMGLLYHFLDELLFLFSVEPFLICKKLVITEFNTQEFRIVCKCYGEEFEIGKHPQGTEVKAITYSAMQIIDEP
;
A
#
# COMPACT_ATOMS: atom_id res chain seq x y z
N ARG A 1 -5.87 -6.94 11.55
CA ARG A 1 -5.75 -7.79 10.34
C ARG A 1 -6.45 -7.03 9.23
N LEU A 2 -5.79 -6.89 8.08
CA LEU A 2 -6.37 -6.23 6.90
C LEU A 2 -6.88 -7.32 5.97
N HIS A 3 -8.12 -7.19 5.51
CA HIS A 3 -8.66 -8.02 4.43
C HIS A 3 -9.03 -7.10 3.28
N ALA A 4 -8.55 -7.44 2.08
CA ALA A 4 -8.79 -6.68 0.86
C ALA A 4 -9.11 -7.66 -0.28
N TRP A 5 -9.87 -7.18 -1.25
CA TRP A 5 -10.32 -7.95 -2.41
C TRP A 5 -10.43 -7.01 -3.61
N GLY A 6 -10.49 -7.58 -4.80
CA GLY A 6 -10.65 -6.86 -6.05
C GLY A 6 -11.07 -7.81 -7.17
N ASN A 7 -11.36 -7.27 -8.34
CA ASN A 7 -11.70 -8.04 -9.53
C ASN A 7 -10.47 -8.73 -10.16
N SER A 8 -9.28 -8.43 -9.64
CA SER A 8 -8.02 -9.06 -10.01
C SER A 8 -7.06 -9.07 -8.81
N LEU A 9 -6.07 -9.96 -8.82
CA LEU A 9 -5.03 -9.99 -7.79
C LEU A 9 -4.32 -8.63 -7.64
N LYS A 10 -4.07 -7.97 -8.77
CA LYS A 10 -3.53 -6.60 -8.81
C LYS A 10 -4.40 -5.61 -8.03
N GLU A 11 -5.71 -5.61 -8.26
CA GLU A 11 -6.63 -4.74 -7.55
C GLU A 11 -6.69 -5.09 -6.05
N ALA A 12 -6.64 -6.38 -5.69
CA ALA A 12 -6.59 -6.80 -4.29
C ALA A 12 -5.33 -6.27 -3.56
N PHE A 13 -4.18 -6.24 -4.23
CA PHE A 13 -2.95 -5.63 -3.69
C PHE A 13 -3.10 -4.12 -3.51
N GLU A 14 -3.60 -3.40 -4.52
CA GLU A 14 -3.90 -1.96 -4.41
C GLU A 14 -4.84 -1.67 -3.24
N GLN A 15 -5.91 -2.44 -3.09
CA GLN A 15 -6.87 -2.31 -2.00
C GLN A 15 -6.26 -2.65 -0.64
N CYS A 16 -5.33 -3.59 -0.57
CA CYS A 16 -4.61 -3.91 0.67
C CYS A 16 -3.75 -2.73 1.15
N GLY A 17 -3.03 -2.09 0.22
CA GLY A 17 -2.28 -0.87 0.51
C GLY A 17 -3.19 0.30 0.92
N MET A 18 -4.32 0.49 0.23
CA MET A 18 -5.31 1.50 0.60
C MET A 18 -5.91 1.23 1.98
N ALA A 19 -6.19 -0.02 2.33
CA ALA A 19 -6.71 -0.41 3.64
C ALA A 19 -5.71 -0.12 4.76
N MET A 20 -4.41 -0.27 4.51
CA MET A 20 -3.37 0.12 5.46
C MET A 20 -3.42 1.63 5.73
N TYR A 21 -3.43 2.46 4.69
CA TYR A 21 -3.49 3.92 4.87
C TYR A 21 -4.80 4.38 5.50
N ALA A 22 -5.93 3.75 5.17
CA ALA A 22 -7.23 4.07 5.74
C ALA A 22 -7.30 3.75 7.25
N TYR A 23 -6.41 2.90 7.74
CA TYR A 23 -6.24 2.63 9.17
C TYR A 23 -5.43 3.73 9.88
N MET A 24 -4.55 4.41 9.15
CA MET A 24 -3.69 5.49 9.66
C MET A 24 -4.39 6.85 9.71
N THR A 25 -5.27 7.15 8.75
CA THR A 25 -6.02 8.42 8.69
C THR A 25 -7.29 8.30 7.86
N GLU A 26 -8.20 9.24 8.05
CA GLU A 26 -9.39 9.39 7.22
C GLU A 26 -9.03 9.88 5.81
N MET A 27 -9.36 9.06 4.81
CA MET A 27 -8.98 9.30 3.42
C MET A 27 -9.61 10.57 2.85
N ASP A 28 -10.78 11.01 3.32
CA ASP A 28 -11.50 12.15 2.74
C ASP A 28 -10.78 13.49 2.89
N TYR A 29 -9.81 13.56 3.81
CA TYR A 29 -8.94 14.73 4.00
C TYR A 29 -7.70 14.72 3.11
N VAL A 30 -7.40 13.59 2.48
CA VAL A 30 -6.19 13.40 1.65
C VAL A 30 -6.49 13.75 0.19
N GLN A 31 -5.69 14.66 -0.36
CA GLN A 31 -5.74 15.12 -1.74
C GLN A 31 -4.62 14.51 -2.58
N ILE A 32 -4.84 14.44 -3.90
CA ILE A 32 -3.79 14.05 -4.85
C ILE A 32 -3.07 15.31 -5.31
N LYS A 33 -1.87 15.55 -4.77
CA LYS A 33 -1.00 16.68 -5.12
C LYS A 33 0.30 16.24 -5.77
N GLU A 34 0.81 15.08 -5.35
CA GLU A 34 2.07 14.52 -5.84
C GLU A 34 1.91 13.03 -6.19
N VAL A 35 2.90 12.52 -6.91
CA VAL A 35 2.98 11.12 -7.28
C VAL A 35 4.39 10.61 -7.04
N HIS A 36 4.47 9.49 -6.33
CA HIS A 36 5.71 8.74 -6.13
C HIS A 36 5.60 7.37 -6.77
N THR A 37 6.74 6.81 -7.17
CA THR A 37 6.78 5.44 -7.70
C THR A 37 7.56 4.59 -6.71
N ILE A 38 6.95 3.49 -6.28
CA ILE A 38 7.65 2.45 -5.52
C ILE A 38 7.82 1.21 -6.40
N GLU A 39 8.88 0.46 -6.11
CA GLU A 39 9.13 -0.84 -6.72
C GLU A 39 9.37 -1.87 -5.62
N ALA A 40 8.76 -3.04 -5.74
CA ALA A 40 8.96 -4.15 -4.82
C ALA A 40 9.23 -5.43 -5.60
N ASN A 41 10.15 -6.26 -5.09
CA ASN A 41 10.49 -7.56 -5.66
C ASN A 41 10.59 -8.60 -4.54
N ALA A 42 10.35 -9.87 -4.86
CA ALA A 42 10.46 -10.97 -3.89
C ALA A 42 10.77 -12.30 -4.57
N ASP A 43 10.92 -13.36 -3.78
CA ASP A 43 11.09 -14.74 -4.27
C ASP A 43 9.74 -15.50 -4.43
N ASP A 44 8.67 -14.97 -3.84
CA ASP A 44 7.32 -15.53 -3.93
C ASP A 44 6.23 -14.45 -3.77
N MET A 45 4.97 -14.84 -3.92
CA MET A 45 3.82 -13.92 -3.88
C MET A 45 3.56 -13.32 -2.48
N MET A 46 3.85 -14.06 -1.41
CA MET A 46 3.66 -13.56 -0.04
C MET A 46 4.74 -12.53 0.30
N GLY A 47 5.99 -12.82 -0.06
CA GLY A 47 7.10 -11.88 0.03
C GLY A 47 6.83 -10.63 -0.80
N LEU A 48 6.21 -10.79 -1.98
CA LEU A 48 5.87 -9.65 -2.83
C LEU A 48 4.84 -8.73 -2.17
N LEU A 49 3.79 -9.30 -1.55
CA LEU A 49 2.81 -8.53 -0.78
C LEU A 49 3.46 -7.86 0.43
N TYR A 50 4.32 -8.59 1.15
CA TYR A 50 5.05 -8.06 2.29
C TYR A 50 5.88 -6.84 1.90
N HIS A 51 6.77 -6.99 0.91
CA HIS A 51 7.66 -5.91 0.47
C HIS A 51 6.88 -4.74 -0.13
N PHE A 52 5.80 -5.01 -0.87
CA PHE A 52 4.92 -3.95 -1.38
C PHE A 52 4.32 -3.10 -0.25
N LEU A 53 3.78 -3.72 0.80
CA LEU A 53 3.22 -2.99 1.93
C LEU A 53 4.30 -2.30 2.77
N ASP A 54 5.48 -2.90 2.87
CA ASP A 54 6.63 -2.35 3.60
C ASP A 54 7.17 -1.09 2.91
N GLU A 55 7.29 -1.09 1.58
CA GLU A 55 7.64 0.10 0.78
C GLU A 55 6.60 1.23 0.94
N LEU A 56 5.30 0.90 0.94
CA LEU A 56 4.24 1.88 1.21
C LEU A 56 4.33 2.45 2.63
N LEU A 57 4.63 1.60 3.61
CA LEU A 57 4.81 2.02 5.00
C LEU A 57 6.05 2.90 5.13
N PHE A 58 7.14 2.56 4.45
CA PHE A 58 8.37 3.35 4.41
C PHE A 58 8.11 4.74 3.81
N LEU A 59 7.38 4.82 2.70
CA LEU A 59 7.02 6.08 2.05
C LEU A 59 6.22 7.03 2.95
N PHE A 60 5.44 6.48 3.88
CA PHE A 60 4.73 7.24 4.91
C PHE A 60 5.59 7.53 6.15
N SER A 61 6.55 6.67 6.48
CA SER A 61 7.33 6.76 7.73
C SER A 61 8.59 7.62 7.61
N VAL A 62 9.05 7.89 6.40
CA VAL A 62 10.24 8.69 6.08
C VAL A 62 9.85 9.82 5.13
N GLU A 63 10.60 10.92 5.14
CA GLU A 63 10.42 12.03 4.18
C GLU A 63 10.16 11.49 2.76
N PRO A 64 9.03 11.86 2.11
CA PRO A 64 8.18 13.02 2.40
C PRO A 64 6.94 12.74 3.29
N PHE A 65 6.87 11.63 4.02
CA PHE A 65 5.70 11.23 4.82
C PHE A 65 4.41 11.14 3.99
N LEU A 66 4.50 10.54 2.81
CA LEU A 66 3.40 10.51 1.86
C LEU A 66 2.25 9.64 2.37
N ILE A 67 1.06 10.23 2.44
CA ILE A 67 -0.19 9.49 2.61
C ILE A 67 -0.91 9.37 1.26
N CYS A 68 -1.18 8.15 0.81
CA CYS A 68 -1.76 7.92 -0.51
C CYS A 68 -3.29 7.89 -0.47
N LYS A 69 -3.92 8.71 -1.33
CA LYS A 69 -5.37 8.65 -1.61
C LYS A 69 -5.69 7.62 -2.71
N LYS A 70 -4.72 7.28 -3.55
CA LYS A 70 -4.87 6.30 -4.62
C LYS A 70 -3.56 5.57 -4.92
N LEU A 71 -3.64 4.26 -5.07
CA LEU A 71 -2.56 3.40 -5.55
C LEU A 71 -2.92 2.87 -6.93
N VAL A 72 -1.94 2.82 -7.84
CA VAL A 72 -2.09 2.23 -9.18
C VAL A 72 -0.86 1.41 -9.49
N ILE A 73 -1.01 0.09 -9.48
CA ILE A 73 0.00 -0.84 -9.92
C ILE A 73 0.07 -0.79 -11.45
N THR A 74 1.20 -0.29 -11.96
CA THR A 74 1.48 -0.16 -13.39
C THR A 74 2.18 -1.39 -13.96
N GLU A 75 2.89 -2.15 -13.13
CA GLU A 75 3.52 -3.42 -13.49
C GLU A 75 3.26 -4.43 -12.39
N PHE A 76 2.76 -5.62 -12.74
CA PHE A 76 2.49 -6.72 -11.82
C PHE A 76 2.93 -8.03 -12.47
N ASN A 77 4.20 -8.39 -12.27
CA ASN A 77 4.78 -9.60 -12.83
C ASN A 77 4.74 -10.71 -11.78
N THR A 78 3.87 -11.70 -12.00
CA THR A 78 3.71 -12.86 -11.09
C THR A 78 4.73 -13.97 -11.31
N GLN A 79 5.51 -13.92 -12.39
CA GLN A 79 6.58 -14.88 -12.68
C GLN A 79 7.92 -14.45 -12.07
N GLU A 80 8.21 -13.15 -12.15
CA GLU A 80 9.41 -12.54 -11.57
C GLU A 80 9.16 -11.95 -10.17
N PHE A 81 7.91 -12.04 -9.69
CA PHE A 81 7.44 -11.47 -8.43
C PHE A 81 7.87 -10.00 -8.26
N ARG A 82 7.45 -9.16 -9.21
CA ARG A 82 7.78 -7.73 -9.28
C ARG A 82 6.55 -6.85 -9.37
N ILE A 83 6.54 -5.77 -8.59
CA ILE A 83 5.50 -4.73 -8.61
C ILE A 83 6.14 -3.37 -8.85
N VAL A 84 5.55 -2.59 -9.74
CA VAL A 84 5.78 -1.14 -9.85
C VAL A 84 4.45 -0.44 -9.60
N CYS A 85 4.41 0.46 -8.62
CA CYS A 85 3.18 1.13 -8.20
C CYS A 85 3.36 2.65 -8.15
N LYS A 86 2.41 3.36 -8.75
CA LYS A 86 2.25 4.81 -8.61
C LYS A 86 1.36 5.13 -7.41
N CYS A 87 1.93 5.92 -6.52
CA CYS A 87 1.38 6.31 -5.24
C CYS A 87 0.96 7.78 -5.30
N TYR A 88 -0.34 8.04 -5.34
CA TYR A 88 -0.91 9.38 -5.49
C TYR A 88 -1.44 9.88 -4.17
N GLY A 89 -0.97 11.04 -3.74
CA GLY A 89 -1.31 11.56 -2.42
C GLY A 89 -0.69 12.92 -2.14
N GLU A 90 -0.40 13.14 -0.87
CA GLU A 90 0.29 14.33 -0.36
C GLU A 90 1.01 14.00 0.96
N GLU A 91 1.92 14.88 1.38
CA GLU A 91 2.56 14.81 2.69
C GLU A 91 1.54 14.83 3.84
N PHE A 92 1.76 14.00 4.84
CA PHE A 92 0.90 13.93 6.02
C PHE A 92 1.09 15.15 6.94
N GLU A 93 0.08 16.03 6.96
CA GLU A 93 0.05 17.22 7.81
C GLU A 93 -0.75 17.03 9.12
N ILE A 94 -0.11 17.25 10.27
CA ILE A 94 -0.77 17.27 11.59
C ILE A 94 -1.78 18.42 11.66
N GLY A 95 -3.01 18.11 12.09
CA GLY A 95 -4.11 19.08 12.21
C GLY A 95 -5.01 19.18 10.99
N LYS A 96 -4.53 18.72 9.82
CA LYS A 96 -5.35 18.52 8.62
C LYS A 96 -5.86 17.08 8.54
N HIS A 97 -4.98 16.11 8.72
CA HIS A 97 -5.31 14.69 8.65
C HIS A 97 -5.62 14.14 10.06
N PRO A 98 -6.81 13.59 10.29
CA PRO A 98 -7.13 12.93 11.57
C PRO A 98 -6.16 11.79 11.86
N GLN A 99 -5.53 11.79 13.03
CA GLN A 99 -4.64 10.70 13.44
C GLN A 99 -5.47 9.47 13.82
N GLY A 100 -5.41 8.45 12.96
CA GLY A 100 -5.90 7.11 13.25
C GLY A 100 -4.89 6.32 14.08
N THR A 101 -4.71 5.04 13.73
CA THR A 101 -3.75 4.18 14.42
C THR A 101 -2.46 4.06 13.61
N GLU A 102 -1.33 4.31 14.28
CA GLU A 102 0.00 4.09 13.70
C GLU A 102 0.20 2.60 13.38
N VAL A 103 0.59 2.30 12.13
CA VAL A 103 1.07 0.99 11.73
C VAL A 103 2.59 1.00 11.84
N LYS A 104 3.17 0.04 12.56
CA LYS A 104 4.62 0.01 12.83
C LYS A 104 5.40 -0.97 11.97
N ALA A 105 4.76 -2.04 11.55
CA ALA A 105 5.41 -3.10 10.79
C ALA A 105 4.36 -3.95 10.06
N ILE A 106 4.77 -4.50 8.92
CA ILE A 106 4.07 -5.56 8.24
C ILE A 106 4.53 -6.91 8.81
N THR A 107 3.65 -7.90 8.89
CA THR A 107 4.01 -9.22 9.42
C THR A 107 3.46 -10.34 8.53
N TYR A 108 4.22 -11.43 8.40
CA TYR A 108 3.77 -12.66 7.75
C TYR A 108 2.72 -13.46 8.55
N SER A 109 2.42 -13.06 9.79
CA SER A 109 1.53 -13.82 10.67
C SER A 109 0.11 -13.90 10.09
N ALA A 110 -0.28 -15.12 9.70
CA ALA A 110 -1.54 -15.40 9.01
C ALA A 110 -1.74 -14.59 7.70
N MET A 111 -0.65 -14.27 7.01
CA MET A 111 -0.73 -13.71 5.65
C MET A 111 -1.25 -14.78 4.68
N GLN A 112 -2.26 -14.43 3.91
CA GLN A 112 -2.91 -15.33 2.96
C GLN A 112 -3.21 -14.57 1.67
N ILE A 113 -3.01 -15.24 0.55
CA ILE A 113 -3.37 -14.76 -0.78
C ILE A 113 -4.22 -15.86 -1.40
N ILE A 114 -5.46 -15.51 -1.72
CA ILE A 114 -6.46 -16.42 -2.28
C ILE A 114 -6.75 -15.89 -3.69
N ASP A 115 -6.26 -16.61 -4.69
CA ASP A 115 -6.52 -16.34 -6.11
C ASP A 115 -7.46 -17.44 -6.62
N GLU A 116 -8.75 -17.25 -6.36
CA GLU A 116 -9.82 -18.16 -6.78
C GLU A 116 -10.48 -17.64 -8.07
N PRO A 117 -10.80 -18.53 -9.03
CA PRO A 117 -11.41 -18.18 -10.32
C PRO A 117 -12.90 -17.77 -10.23
#